data_AF-A0A6I6QZT0-F1
#
_entry.id   AF-A0A6I6QZT0-F1
#
_cell.length_a   1.000
_cell.length_b   1.000
_cell.length_c   1.000
_cell.angle_alpha   90.00
_cell.angle_beta   90.00
_cell.angle_gamma   90.00
#
_symmetry.space_group_name_H-M   'P 1'
#
loop_
_entity.id
_entity.type
_entity.pdbx_description
1 polymer ?
#
loop_
_entity_poly.entity_id
_entity_poly.type
_entity_poly.pdbx_seq_one_letter_code
_entity_poly.pdbx_strand_id
1 'polypeptide(L)'
;MNDITLGKCPFCGGRVSSTVESGHEGALVAYWCVRPVCENGCPVGRVADGWDDLHVGYGGDPGPDVVGADLAAKWAGVCETLTHPRPCPRCGGRPAFVAANAVLCFGCPDDGLVKSEAGTTLLGLVVRWNGEAAAAESAGRRQAELEAECAILNRAYWPDRFKNEWD
;
A
#
# COMPACT_ATOMS: atom_id res chain seq x y z
N MET A 1 -23.10 -14.16 -15.59
CA MET A 1 -22.02 -13.23 -15.22
C MET A 1 -22.69 -11.88 -14.99
N ASN A 2 -22.64 -11.38 -13.76
CA ASN A 2 -23.22 -10.09 -13.42
C ASN A 2 -22.05 -9.11 -13.31
N ASP A 3 -21.97 -8.19 -14.27
CA ASP A 3 -21.00 -7.10 -14.22
C ASP A 3 -21.51 -6.05 -13.22
N ILE A 4 -20.64 -5.64 -12.30
CA ILE A 4 -20.94 -4.61 -11.31
C ILE A 4 -20.11 -3.36 -11.59
N THR A 5 -20.60 -2.21 -11.13
CA THR A 5 -19.79 -0.98 -11.06
C THR A 5 -19.10 -0.94 -9.71
N LEU A 6 -17.76 -0.95 -9.71
CA LEU A 6 -16.94 -0.87 -8.49
C LEU A 6 -16.77 0.57 -8.00
N GLY A 7 -16.83 1.55 -8.90
CA GLY A 7 -16.70 2.96 -8.56
C GLY A 7 -15.78 3.70 -9.52
N LYS A 8 -14.91 4.56 -8.98
CA LYS A 8 -14.00 5.40 -9.75
C LYS A 8 -12.59 4.80 -9.82
N CYS A 9 -11.91 5.06 -10.93
CA CYS A 9 -10.52 4.71 -11.15
C CYS A 9 -9.61 5.65 -10.34
N PRO A 10 -8.64 5.13 -9.57
CA PRO A 10 -7.74 5.96 -8.76
C PRO A 10 -6.76 6.79 -9.62
N PHE A 11 -6.61 6.45 -10.91
CA PHE A 11 -5.66 7.11 -11.81
C PHE A 11 -6.28 8.22 -12.66
N CYS A 12 -7.51 8.01 -13.16
CA CYS A 12 -8.14 8.94 -14.10
C CYS A 12 -9.54 9.41 -13.67
N GLY A 13 -10.08 8.89 -12.56
CA GLY A 13 -11.42 9.22 -12.07
C GLY A 13 -12.60 8.63 -12.87
N GLY A 14 -12.34 7.96 -14.00
CA GLY A 14 -13.35 7.29 -14.82
C GLY A 14 -13.98 6.06 -14.14
N ARG A 15 -15.07 5.55 -14.68
CA ARG A 15 -15.78 4.38 -14.13
C ARG A 15 -14.91 3.11 -14.19
N VAL A 16 -15.00 2.31 -13.13
CA VAL A 16 -14.45 0.95 -13.05
C VAL A 16 -15.58 -0.04 -12.88
N SER A 17 -15.56 -1.07 -13.70
CA SER A 17 -16.49 -2.19 -13.65
C SER A 17 -15.72 -3.50 -13.51
N SER A 18 -16.34 -4.53 -12.94
CA SER A 18 -15.76 -5.87 -12.88
C SER A 18 -16.85 -6.91 -13.00
N THR A 19 -16.49 -8.04 -13.59
CA THR A 19 -17.24 -9.28 -13.41
C THR A 19 -17.03 -9.81 -12.00
N VAL A 20 -18.09 -10.34 -11.40
CA VAL A 20 -18.05 -11.03 -10.10
C VAL A 20 -18.15 -12.53 -10.33
N GLU A 21 -17.23 -13.27 -9.71
CA GLU A 21 -17.27 -14.73 -9.60
C GLU A 21 -17.55 -15.12 -8.16
N SER A 22 -18.01 -16.36 -7.97
CA SER A 22 -18.24 -16.92 -6.65
C SER A 22 -17.81 -18.37 -6.55
N GLY A 23 -17.52 -18.78 -5.32
CA GLY A 23 -16.97 -20.08 -4.97
C GLY A 23 -17.35 -20.44 -3.55
N HIS A 24 -17.41 -21.74 -3.26
CA HIS A 24 -17.80 -22.23 -1.94
C HIS A 24 -16.56 -22.70 -1.19
N GLU A 25 -16.42 -22.24 0.05
CA GLU A 25 -15.48 -22.75 1.04
C GLU A 25 -16.26 -23.29 2.24
N GLY A 26 -16.63 -24.58 2.16
CA GLY A 26 -17.49 -25.21 3.17
C GLY A 26 -18.87 -24.57 3.18
N ALA A 27 -19.26 -23.99 4.33
CA ALA A 27 -20.54 -23.29 4.49
C ALA A 27 -20.51 -21.81 4.05
N LEU A 28 -19.35 -21.31 3.65
CA LEU A 28 -19.17 -19.93 3.19
C LEU A 28 -19.21 -19.86 1.67
N VAL A 29 -19.86 -18.83 1.14
CA VAL A 29 -19.77 -18.45 -0.27
C VAL A 29 -18.91 -17.19 -0.34
N ALA A 30 -17.78 -17.30 -1.03
CA ALA A 30 -16.91 -16.18 -1.36
C ALA A 30 -17.31 -15.61 -2.73
N TYR A 31 -17.27 -14.28 -2.84
CA TYR A 31 -17.47 -13.55 -4.10
C TYR A 31 -16.25 -12.66 -4.32
N TRP A 32 -15.71 -12.64 -5.54
CA TRP A 32 -14.52 -11.85 -5.87
C TRP A 32 -14.60 -11.19 -7.24
N CYS A 33 -13.85 -10.10 -7.39
CA CYS A 33 -13.71 -9.38 -8.65
C CYS A 33 -12.61 -10.01 -9.50
N VAL A 34 -12.94 -10.57 -10.65
CA VAL A 34 -11.94 -11.31 -11.46
C VAL A 34 -11.10 -10.41 -12.35
N ARG A 35 -11.64 -9.29 -12.84
CA ARG A 35 -10.97 -8.39 -13.81
C ARG A 35 -11.58 -6.99 -13.75
N PRO A 36 -11.15 -6.12 -12.84
CA PRO A 36 -11.51 -4.72 -12.90
C PRO A 36 -11.05 -4.09 -14.23
N VAL A 37 -11.94 -3.35 -14.88
CA VAL A 37 -11.70 -2.64 -16.14
C VAL A 37 -12.08 -1.18 -15.98
N CYS A 38 -11.19 -0.29 -16.40
CA CYS A 38 -11.45 1.15 -16.41
C CYS A 38 -11.93 1.55 -17.81
N GLU A 39 -12.99 2.35 -17.88
CA GLU A 39 -13.52 2.84 -19.17
C GLU A 39 -12.51 3.65 -20.00
N ASN A 40 -11.50 4.24 -19.34
CA ASN A 40 -10.43 5.01 -19.98
C ASN A 40 -9.14 4.20 -20.22
N GLY A 41 -9.15 2.87 -20.00
CA GLY A 41 -8.01 2.00 -20.29
C GLY A 41 -6.85 2.04 -19.29
N CYS A 42 -7.04 2.62 -18.09
CA CYS A 42 -6.05 2.54 -17.02
C CYS A 42 -5.80 1.08 -16.59
N PRO A 43 -4.60 0.74 -16.05
CA PRO A 43 -4.22 -0.63 -15.70
C PRO A 43 -4.85 -1.11 -14.37
N VAL A 44 -6.15 -0.87 -14.17
CA VAL A 44 -6.89 -1.22 -12.94
C VAL A 44 -6.98 -2.73 -12.71
N GLY A 45 -6.86 -3.56 -13.75
CA GLY A 45 -6.75 -5.01 -13.58
C GLY A 45 -5.47 -5.48 -12.89
N ARG A 46 -4.49 -4.59 -12.67
CA ARG A 46 -3.26 -4.88 -11.91
C ARG A 46 -3.30 -4.28 -10.49
N VAL A 47 -4.35 -3.52 -10.16
CA VAL A 47 -4.40 -2.75 -8.91
C VAL A 47 -4.38 -3.66 -7.70
N ALA A 48 -5.17 -4.72 -7.75
CA ALA A 48 -5.46 -5.58 -6.61
C ALA A 48 -5.81 -6.97 -7.12
N ASP A 49 -5.50 -7.98 -6.32
CA ASP A 49 -5.87 -9.36 -6.62
C ASP A 49 -7.33 -9.59 -6.25
N GLY A 50 -8.05 -10.31 -7.11
CA GLY A 50 -9.47 -10.58 -6.88
C GLY A 50 -9.70 -11.34 -5.58
N TRP A 51 -8.88 -12.36 -5.33
CA TRP A 51 -9.04 -13.25 -4.19
C TRP A 51 -8.43 -12.66 -2.92
N ASP A 52 -7.25 -12.05 -2.96
CA ASP A 52 -6.61 -11.56 -1.74
C ASP A 52 -7.15 -10.19 -1.30
N ASP A 53 -7.48 -9.31 -2.25
CA ASP A 53 -7.77 -7.89 -1.96
C ASP A 53 -9.24 -7.49 -2.22
N LEU A 54 -9.90 -8.10 -3.22
CA LEU A 54 -11.23 -7.69 -3.71
C LEU A 54 -12.27 -8.81 -3.62
N HIS A 55 -12.38 -9.42 -2.45
CA HIS A 55 -13.38 -10.44 -2.12
C HIS A 55 -14.23 -10.09 -0.89
N VAL A 56 -15.38 -10.76 -0.80
CA VAL A 56 -16.30 -10.76 0.33
C VAL A 56 -16.85 -12.17 0.55
N GLY A 57 -17.21 -12.53 1.79
CA GLY A 57 -17.67 -13.88 2.14
C GLY A 57 -18.90 -13.87 3.03
N TYR A 58 -19.82 -14.82 2.80
CA TYR A 58 -21.10 -14.90 3.51
C TYR A 58 -21.47 -16.34 3.88
N GLY A 59 -22.13 -16.53 5.03
CA GLY A 59 -22.68 -17.82 5.48
C GLY A 59 -24.10 -18.12 4.96
N GLY A 60 -24.45 -17.62 3.77
CA GLY A 60 -25.78 -17.68 3.17
C GLY A 60 -25.83 -16.88 1.87
N ASP A 61 -27.01 -16.72 1.28
CA ASP A 61 -27.19 -15.87 0.09
C ASP A 61 -27.51 -14.42 0.51
N PRO A 62 -26.56 -13.48 0.42
CA PRO A 62 -26.80 -12.07 0.74
C PRO A 62 -27.58 -11.34 -0.37
N GLY A 63 -27.76 -11.94 -1.55
CA GLY A 63 -28.27 -11.29 -2.73
C GLY A 63 -27.25 -10.39 -3.46
N PRO A 64 -27.46 -10.14 -4.77
CA PRO A 64 -26.48 -9.46 -5.62
C PRO A 64 -26.21 -8.00 -5.25
N ASP A 65 -27.21 -7.29 -4.72
CA ASP A 65 -27.07 -5.87 -4.35
C ASP A 65 -26.11 -5.68 -3.17
N VAL A 66 -26.19 -6.56 -2.17
CA VAL A 66 -25.30 -6.54 -0.99
C VAL A 66 -23.87 -6.87 -1.41
N VAL A 67 -23.67 -7.93 -2.21
CA VAL A 67 -22.35 -8.30 -2.74
C VAL A 67 -21.74 -7.15 -3.54
N GLY A 68 -22.52 -6.52 -4.42
CA GLY A 68 -22.06 -5.40 -5.23
C GLY A 68 -21.64 -4.19 -4.39
N ALA A 69 -22.43 -3.84 -3.36
CA ALA A 69 -22.12 -2.74 -2.46
C ALA A 69 -20.84 -2.99 -1.65
N ASP A 70 -20.68 -4.19 -1.09
CA ASP A 70 -19.50 -4.51 -0.28
C ASP A 70 -18.22 -4.59 -1.14
N LEU A 71 -18.30 -5.14 -2.36
CA LEU A 71 -17.18 -5.13 -3.30
C LEU A 71 -16.79 -3.71 -3.76
N ALA A 72 -17.78 -2.83 -3.99
CA ALA A 72 -17.51 -1.42 -4.27
C ALA A 72 -16.85 -0.71 -3.08
N ALA A 73 -17.25 -1.03 -1.84
CA ALA A 73 -16.61 -0.51 -0.64
C ALA A 73 -15.15 -1.00 -0.50
N LYS A 74 -14.90 -2.29 -0.78
CA LYS A 74 -13.53 -2.85 -0.85
C LYS A 74 -12.68 -2.11 -1.88
N TRP A 75 -13.21 -1.91 -3.09
CA TRP A 75 -12.52 -1.14 -4.13
C TRP A 75 -12.18 0.29 -3.69
N ALA A 76 -13.10 0.96 -2.99
CA ALA A 76 -12.84 2.30 -2.45
C ALA A 76 -11.67 2.32 -1.45
N GLY A 77 -11.60 1.35 -0.53
CA GLY A 77 -10.48 1.24 0.43
C GLY A 77 -9.14 0.92 -0.24
N VAL A 78 -9.15 0.07 -1.28
CA VAL A 78 -7.97 -0.18 -2.13
C VAL A 78 -7.49 1.11 -2.81
N CYS A 79 -8.43 1.87 -3.38
CA CYS A 79 -8.11 3.15 -4.02
C CYS A 79 -7.55 4.17 -3.02
N GLU A 80 -8.13 4.26 -1.83
CA GLU A 80 -7.67 5.18 -0.78
C GLU A 80 -6.21 4.91 -0.39
N THR A 81 -5.85 3.63 -0.22
CA THR A 81 -4.49 3.20 0.08
C THR A 81 -3.52 3.57 -1.04
N LEU A 82 -3.93 3.35 -2.30
CA LEU A 82 -3.13 3.67 -3.49
C LEU A 82 -2.89 5.18 -3.66
N THR A 83 -3.88 6.01 -3.35
CA THR A 83 -3.78 7.46 -3.56
C THR A 83 -3.07 8.21 -2.42
N HIS A 84 -2.94 7.57 -1.26
CA HIS A 84 -2.31 8.14 -0.05
C HIS A 84 -1.12 7.31 0.45
N PRO A 85 -0.08 7.09 -0.37
CA PRO A 85 1.14 6.42 0.10
C PRO A 85 1.87 7.29 1.13
N ARG A 86 2.59 6.64 2.06
CA ARG A 86 3.46 7.34 3.01
C ARG A 86 4.57 8.12 2.28
N PRO A 87 4.93 9.33 2.74
CA PRO A 87 6.04 10.08 2.18
C PRO A 87 7.38 9.37 2.40
N CYS A 88 8.40 9.78 1.66
CA CYS A 88 9.76 9.30 1.89
C CYS A 88 10.25 9.68 3.30
N PRO A 89 10.72 8.72 4.12
CA PRO A 89 11.18 9.01 5.47
C PRO A 89 12.49 9.81 5.52
N ARG A 90 13.20 9.93 4.39
CA ARG A 90 14.47 10.67 4.27
C ARG A 90 14.26 12.09 3.78
N CYS A 91 13.67 12.26 2.59
CA CYS A 91 13.50 13.59 1.97
C CYS A 91 12.09 14.19 2.13
N GLY A 92 11.10 13.43 2.64
CA GLY A 92 9.70 13.86 2.69
C GLY A 92 8.97 13.87 1.35
N GLY A 93 9.64 13.52 0.26
CA GLY A 93 9.09 13.52 -1.10
C GLY A 93 7.96 12.50 -1.30
N ARG A 94 7.08 12.79 -2.27
CA ARG A 94 5.98 11.89 -2.64
C ARG A 94 6.52 10.69 -3.43
N PRO A 95 6.16 9.45 -3.07
CA PRO A 95 6.54 8.27 -3.84
C PRO A 95 5.90 8.25 -5.23
N ALA A 96 6.54 7.57 -6.16
CA ALA A 96 6.06 7.39 -7.53
C ALA A 96 6.24 5.95 -8.01
N PHE A 97 5.39 5.55 -8.96
CA PHE A 97 5.65 4.36 -9.76
C PHE A 97 6.71 4.68 -10.80
N VAL A 98 7.74 3.84 -10.89
CA VAL A 98 8.85 4.02 -11.83
C VAL A 98 9.20 2.69 -12.50
N ALA A 99 9.63 2.73 -13.75
CA ALA A 99 10.22 1.58 -14.42
C ALA A 99 11.73 1.62 -14.26
N ALA A 100 12.33 0.61 -13.63
CA ALA A 100 13.77 0.49 -13.46
C ALA A 100 14.23 -0.90 -13.92
N ASN A 101 15.13 -0.96 -14.91
CA ASN A 101 15.63 -2.21 -15.50
C ASN A 101 14.51 -3.18 -15.93
N ALA A 102 13.48 -2.65 -16.61
CA ALA A 102 12.28 -3.38 -17.03
C ALA A 102 11.43 -3.98 -15.88
N VAL A 103 11.65 -3.55 -14.64
CA VAL A 103 10.86 -3.93 -13.46
C VAL A 103 10.01 -2.72 -13.03
N LEU A 104 8.75 -2.97 -12.69
CA LEU A 104 7.91 -1.95 -12.07
C LEU A 104 8.33 -1.77 -10.61
N CYS A 105 8.58 -0.54 -10.21
CA CYS A 105 8.95 -0.21 -8.85
C CYS A 105 8.02 0.86 -8.29
N PHE A 106 8.01 0.99 -6.97
CA PHE A 106 7.32 2.06 -6.27
C PHE A 106 8.20 2.58 -5.12
N GLY A 107 8.21 3.88 -4.89
CA GLY A 107 8.98 4.47 -3.78
C GLY A 107 9.49 5.87 -4.12
N CYS A 108 10.50 6.31 -3.40
CA CYS A 108 11.16 7.58 -3.65
C CYS A 108 12.22 7.41 -4.77
N PRO A 109 12.11 8.16 -5.89
CA PRO A 109 13.07 8.06 -6.98
C PRO A 109 14.53 8.30 -6.56
N ASP A 110 14.77 9.14 -5.55
CA ASP A 110 16.10 9.54 -5.12
C ASP A 110 16.63 8.74 -3.92
N ASP A 111 15.76 8.25 -3.04
CA ASP A 111 16.15 7.64 -1.76
C ASP A 111 16.00 6.12 -1.68
N GLY A 112 15.13 5.53 -2.51
CA GLY A 112 14.90 4.09 -2.48
C GLY A 112 13.56 3.65 -3.06
N LEU A 113 13.58 2.45 -3.63
CA LEU A 113 12.45 1.86 -4.34
C LEU A 113 12.21 0.41 -3.89
N VAL A 114 10.94 0.03 -3.77
CA VAL A 114 10.51 -1.37 -3.72
C VAL A 114 10.23 -1.88 -5.12
N LYS A 115 10.67 -3.10 -5.41
CA LYS A 115 10.53 -3.72 -6.75
C LYS A 115 9.33 -4.65 -6.78
N SER A 116 8.66 -4.71 -7.92
CA SER A 116 7.62 -5.71 -8.17
C SER A 116 8.26 -7.08 -8.33
N GLU A 117 7.65 -8.08 -7.72
CA GLU A 117 7.97 -9.49 -7.92
C GLU A 117 6.86 -10.14 -8.75
N ALA A 118 7.03 -11.41 -9.11
CA ALA A 118 6.00 -12.14 -9.84
C ALA A 118 4.70 -12.16 -9.01
N GLY A 119 3.58 -11.79 -9.63
CA GLY A 119 2.27 -11.72 -8.96
C GLY A 119 2.03 -10.48 -8.09
N THR A 120 2.98 -9.55 -7.96
CA THR A 120 2.76 -8.34 -7.15
C THR A 120 1.76 -7.39 -7.81
N THR A 121 0.71 -7.03 -7.06
CA THR A 121 -0.29 -6.03 -7.43
C THR A 121 0.24 -4.60 -7.19
N LEU A 122 -0.38 -3.58 -7.80
CA LEU A 122 0.00 -2.19 -7.53
C LEU A 122 -0.24 -1.83 -6.06
N LEU A 123 -1.33 -2.32 -5.46
CA LEU A 123 -1.61 -2.18 -4.04
C LEU A 123 -0.50 -2.82 -3.20
N GLY A 124 -0.09 -4.05 -3.53
CA GLY A 124 0.99 -4.75 -2.84
C GLY A 124 2.31 -3.97 -2.80
N LEU A 125 2.66 -3.30 -3.91
CA LEU A 125 3.81 -2.40 -3.95
C LEU A 125 3.67 -1.22 -2.99
N VAL A 126 2.51 -0.56 -2.96
CA VAL A 126 2.26 0.57 -2.06
C VAL A 126 2.27 0.14 -0.60
N VAL A 127 1.65 -1.00 -0.29
CA VAL A 127 1.65 -1.57 1.07
C VAL A 127 3.07 -1.89 1.53
N ARG A 128 3.88 -2.53 0.68
CA ARG A 128 5.28 -2.83 0.98
C ARG A 128 6.09 -1.56 1.25
N TRP A 129 5.97 -0.56 0.37
CA TRP A 129 6.61 0.73 0.59
C TRP A 129 6.19 1.38 1.92
N ASN A 130 4.88 1.39 2.21
CA ASN A 130 4.38 1.97 3.45
C ASN A 130 4.96 1.27 4.70
N GLY A 131 5.14 -0.05 4.64
CA GLY A 131 5.82 -0.82 5.69
C GLY A 131 7.29 -0.43 5.85
N GLU A 132 8.04 -0.37 4.74
CA GLU A 132 9.47 0.02 4.75
C GLU A 132 9.66 1.48 5.23
N ALA A 133 8.81 2.40 4.78
CA ALA A 133 8.84 3.80 5.22
C ALA A 133 8.56 3.92 6.73
N ALA A 134 7.53 3.24 7.24
CA ALA A 134 7.20 3.25 8.67
C ALA A 134 8.32 2.63 9.54
N ALA A 135 8.97 1.57 9.05
CA ALA A 135 10.10 0.95 9.71
C ALA A 135 11.30 1.91 9.78
N ALA A 136 11.60 2.60 8.68
CA ALA A 136 12.67 3.59 8.61
C ALA A 136 12.42 4.80 9.53
N GLU A 137 11.18 5.33 9.58
CA GLU A 137 10.79 6.37 10.53
C GLU A 137 11.04 5.93 11.99
N SER A 138 10.66 4.69 12.31
CA SER A 138 10.80 4.14 13.65
C SER A 138 12.27 3.91 14.03
N ALA A 139 13.08 3.42 13.09
CA ALA A 139 14.52 3.28 13.27
C ALA A 139 15.20 4.64 13.45
N GLY A 140 14.82 5.66 12.67
CA GLY A 140 15.34 7.02 12.80
C GLY A 140 15.05 7.64 14.17
N ARG A 141 13.82 7.46 14.68
CA ARG A 141 13.48 7.89 16.06
C ARG A 141 14.34 7.17 17.10
N ARG A 142 14.48 5.85 16.99
CA ARG A 142 15.30 5.07 17.95
C ARG A 142 16.77 5.47 17.90
N GLN A 143 17.30 5.76 16.72
CA GLN A 143 18.67 6.23 16.56
C GLN A 143 18.88 7.58 17.25
N ALA A 144 17.96 8.54 17.07
CA ALA A 144 18.04 9.84 17.73
C ALA A 144 17.96 9.74 19.26
N GLU A 145 17.13 8.84 19.79
CA GLU A 145 17.09 8.54 21.24
C GLU A 145 18.44 8.00 21.74
N LEU A 146 19.01 7.03 21.03
CA LEU A 146 20.31 6.45 21.37
C LEU A 146 21.44 7.49 21.29
N GLU A 147 21.43 8.38 20.31
CA GLU A 147 22.41 9.46 20.19
C GLU A 147 22.31 10.44 21.36
N ALA A 148 21.10 10.76 21.81
CA ALA A 148 20.88 11.59 22.99
C ALA A 148 21.36 10.89 24.28
N GLU A 149 21.06 9.60 24.44
CA GLU A 149 21.56 8.78 25.56
C GLU A 149 23.09 8.72 25.56
N CYS A 150 23.71 8.43 24.41
CA CYS A 150 25.16 8.41 24.26
C CYS A 150 25.81 9.75 24.60
N ALA A 151 25.19 10.88 24.22
CA ALA A 151 25.70 12.20 24.57
C ALA A 151 25.73 12.42 26.10
N ILE A 152 24.72 11.96 26.83
CA ILE A 152 24.67 12.02 28.30
C ILE A 152 25.75 11.12 28.90
N LEU A 153 25.82 9.86 28.46
CA LEU A 153 26.75 8.87 28.99
C LEU A 153 28.21 9.27 28.76
N ASN A 154 28.53 9.78 27.57
CA ASN A 154 29.89 10.20 27.23
C ASN A 154 30.35 11.41 28.06
N ARG A 155 29.44 12.34 28.38
CA ARG A 155 29.75 13.45 29.30
C ARG A 155 30.04 12.97 30.72
N ALA A 156 29.30 11.97 31.21
CA ALA A 156 29.52 11.40 32.54
C ALA A 156 30.79 10.54 32.62
N TYR A 157 31.07 9.76 31.58
CA TYR A 157 32.17 8.79 31.58
C TYR A 157 33.51 9.37 31.12
N TRP A 158 33.50 10.45 30.32
CA TRP A 158 34.72 11.11 29.84
C TRP A 158 34.65 12.65 29.94
N PRO A 159 34.49 13.21 31.15
CA PRO A 159 34.23 14.64 31.34
C PRO A 159 35.37 15.54 30.82
N ASP A 160 36.63 15.10 30.93
CA ASP A 160 37.79 15.90 30.51
C ASP A 160 37.92 16.06 28.99
N ARG A 161 37.30 15.18 28.20
CA ARG A 161 37.34 15.23 26.72
C ARG A 161 36.42 16.31 26.14
N PHE A 162 35.40 16.73 26.88
CA PHE A 162 34.40 17.71 26.44
C PHE A 162 34.52 19.06 27.16
N LYS A 163 35.61 19.29 27.92
CA LYS A 163 35.85 20.55 28.64
C LYS A 163 36.11 21.77 27.74
N ASN A 164 36.53 21.56 26.49
CA ASN A 164 37.02 22.64 25.61
C ASN A 164 36.00 23.19 24.60
N GLU A 165 34.71 22.80 24.67
CA GLU A 165 33.69 23.34 23.76
C GLU A 165 33.12 24.71 24.21
N TRP A 166 33.63 25.29 25.30
CA TRP A 166 33.08 26.49 25.95
C TRP A 166 34.14 27.49 26.49
N ASP A 167 35.37 27.46 25.97
CA ASP A 167 36.33 28.59 26.08
C ASP A 167 36.37 29.36 24.75
#